data_AF-A0A173WYL2-F1
#
_entry.id   AF-A0A173WYL2-F1
#
_cell.length_a   1.000
_cell.length_b   1.000
_cell.length_c   1.000
_cell.angle_alpha   90.00
_cell.angle_beta   90.00
_cell.angle_gamma   90.00
#
_symmetry.space_group_name_H-M   'P 1'
#
loop_
_entity.id
_entity.type
_entity.pdbx_description
1 polymer ?
#
loop_
_entity_poly.entity_id
_entity_poly.type
_entity_poly.pdbx_seq_one_letter_code
_entity_poly.pdbx_strand_id
1 'polypeptide(L)'
;MFGFLRRKIEEATLNAIFKVALEGMENFNFPGGLTNAGKFELLMFDIWFGTIFVEKRGLDFDFDLKLKKIDSFLTQIAEKLHLPTNGGFEALYLLRQEGWDYDLYHLLHSDYPRTKQYISRYLYLCIVVEPFMLYDMGECFYRLARLYEENKNSNEDILFVGAFYDHHSWLVKRLRQQIDHS
;
A
#
# COMPACT_ATOMS: atom_id res chain seq x y z
N MET A 1 4.95 33.18 -10.19
CA MET A 1 3.56 32.77 -10.44
C MET A 1 3.46 31.28 -10.79
N PHE A 2 4.29 30.75 -11.69
CA PHE A 2 4.32 29.32 -12.07
C PHE A 2 4.58 28.33 -10.91
N GLY A 3 5.52 28.63 -10.00
CA GLY A 3 5.81 27.74 -8.86
C GLY A 3 4.67 27.62 -7.84
N PHE A 4 3.82 28.64 -7.70
CA PHE A 4 2.67 28.61 -6.80
C PHE A 4 1.53 27.77 -7.36
N LEU A 5 1.29 27.86 -8.68
CA LEU A 5 0.29 27.04 -9.35
C LEU A 5 0.68 25.56 -9.35
N ARG A 6 1.96 25.26 -9.61
CA ARG A 6 2.51 23.89 -9.56
C ARG A 6 2.31 23.25 -8.18
N ARG A 7 2.69 23.94 -7.09
CA ARG A 7 2.48 23.45 -5.73
C ARG A 7 1.02 23.19 -5.40
N LYS A 8 0.09 24.04 -5.86
CA LYS A 8 -1.34 23.82 -5.66
C LYS A 8 -1.85 22.55 -6.35
N ILE A 9 -1.36 22.27 -7.57
CA ILE A 9 -1.73 21.06 -8.31
C ILE A 9 -1.17 19.84 -7.57
N GLU A 10 0.11 19.85 -7.21
CA GLU A 10 0.75 18.77 -6.45
C GLU A 10 -0.01 18.45 -5.14
N GLU A 11 -0.36 19.47 -4.36
CA GLU A 11 -1.12 19.30 -3.13
C GLU A 11 -2.54 18.75 -3.38
N ALA A 12 -3.23 19.25 -4.40
CA ALA A 12 -4.57 18.77 -4.76
C ALA A 12 -4.54 17.30 -5.19
N THR A 13 -3.54 16.91 -5.99
CA THR A 13 -3.35 15.52 -6.42
C THR A 13 -3.00 14.61 -5.25
N LEU A 14 -2.11 15.01 -4.34
CA LEU A 14 -1.82 14.25 -3.12
C LEU A 14 -3.08 14.06 -2.25
N ASN A 15 -3.87 15.12 -2.07
CA ASN A 15 -5.12 15.01 -1.31
C ASN A 15 -6.14 14.07 -1.98
N ALA A 16 -6.19 14.05 -3.31
CA ALA A 16 -7.02 13.10 -4.05
C ALA A 16 -6.53 11.66 -3.82
N ILE A 17 -5.22 11.42 -3.86
CA ILE A 17 -4.62 10.11 -3.53
C ILE A 17 -4.97 9.69 -2.10
N PHE A 18 -4.82 10.58 -1.12
CA PHE A 18 -5.16 10.29 0.29
C PHE A 18 -6.62 9.92 0.47
N LYS A 19 -7.53 10.61 -0.22
CA LYS A 19 -8.95 10.28 -0.22
C LYS A 19 -9.21 8.89 -0.78
N VAL A 20 -8.59 8.55 -1.92
CA VAL A 20 -8.72 7.22 -2.52
C VAL A 20 -8.16 6.15 -1.58
N ALA A 21 -7.00 6.37 -0.98
CA ALA A 21 -6.40 5.43 -0.05
C ALA A 21 -7.30 5.19 1.19
N LEU A 22 -7.96 6.22 1.72
CA LEU A 22 -8.94 6.04 2.82
C LEU A 22 -10.15 5.21 2.40
N GLU A 23 -10.68 5.48 1.20
CA GLU A 23 -11.76 4.66 0.65
C GLU A 23 -11.29 3.20 0.49
N GLY A 24 -10.05 2.99 0.06
CA GLY A 24 -9.48 1.65 -0.12
C GLY A 24 -9.32 0.89 1.18
N MET A 25 -8.72 1.53 2.17
CA MET A 25 -8.53 1.01 3.53
C MET A 25 -9.83 0.51 4.16
N GLU A 26 -10.94 1.23 3.98
CA GLU A 26 -12.23 0.86 4.58
C GLU A 26 -13.00 -0.19 3.77
N ASN A 27 -12.72 -0.32 2.47
CA ASN A 27 -13.45 -1.22 1.57
C ASN A 27 -12.68 -2.50 1.22
N PHE A 28 -11.51 -2.74 1.81
CA PHE A 28 -10.73 -3.94 1.58
C PHE A 28 -11.49 -5.19 2.04
N ASN A 29 -11.92 -6.00 1.08
CA ASN A 29 -12.80 -7.13 1.31
C ASN A 29 -12.04 -8.42 1.61
N PHE A 30 -11.32 -8.44 2.73
CA PHE A 30 -10.64 -9.65 3.23
C PHE A 30 -11.50 -10.37 4.28
N PRO A 31 -11.72 -11.69 4.15
CA PRO A 31 -12.45 -12.47 5.15
C PRO A 31 -11.84 -12.34 6.54
N GLY A 32 -12.66 -12.02 7.55
CA GLY A 32 -12.19 -11.74 8.91
C GLY A 32 -11.77 -10.28 9.15
N GLY A 33 -11.69 -9.46 8.09
CA GLY A 33 -11.30 -8.07 8.17
C GLY A 33 -9.80 -7.87 8.45
N LEU A 34 -9.33 -6.64 8.26
CA LEU A 34 -7.97 -6.25 8.65
C LEU A 34 -7.95 -5.72 10.08
N THR A 35 -6.86 -5.99 10.78
CA THR A 35 -6.52 -5.28 12.01
C THR A 35 -6.29 -3.79 11.71
N ASN A 36 -6.34 -2.92 12.72
CA ASN A 36 -6.02 -1.50 12.53
C ASN A 36 -4.62 -1.29 11.93
N ALA A 37 -3.66 -2.13 12.33
CA ALA A 37 -2.32 -2.15 11.77
C ALA A 37 -2.31 -2.55 10.29
N GLY A 38 -3.04 -3.61 9.94
CA GLY A 38 -3.20 -4.04 8.56
C GLY A 38 -3.88 -3.01 7.68
N LYS A 39 -4.92 -2.34 8.19
CA LYS A 39 -5.56 -1.19 7.53
C LYS A 39 -4.56 -0.08 7.27
N PHE A 40 -3.72 0.24 8.25
CA PHE A 40 -2.69 1.26 8.12
C PHE A 40 -1.64 0.91 7.07
N GLU A 41 -1.18 -0.34 7.03
CA GLU A 41 -0.24 -0.83 6.02
C GLU A 41 -0.84 -0.83 4.61
N LEU A 42 -2.11 -1.23 4.46
CA LEU A 42 -2.84 -1.11 3.20
C LEU A 42 -2.98 0.35 2.74
N LEU A 43 -3.29 1.26 3.67
CA LEU A 43 -3.37 2.70 3.39
C LEU A 43 -2.03 3.23 2.87
N MET A 44 -0.92 2.88 3.51
CA MET A 44 0.41 3.30 3.06
C MET A 44 0.72 2.76 1.66
N PHE A 45 0.40 1.49 1.40
CA PHE A 45 0.52 0.89 0.07
C PHE A 45 -0.31 1.66 -0.98
N ASP A 46 -1.57 1.97 -0.69
CA ASP A 46 -2.46 2.69 -1.63
C ASP A 46 -1.95 4.10 -1.94
N ILE A 47 -1.39 4.79 -0.93
CA ILE A 47 -0.76 6.11 -1.12
C ILE A 47 0.45 5.97 -2.03
N TRP A 48 1.33 5.02 -1.75
CA TRP A 48 2.51 4.76 -2.57
C TRP A 48 2.13 4.44 -4.01
N PHE A 49 1.20 3.53 -4.20
CA PHE A 49 0.70 3.17 -5.52
C PHE A 49 0.09 4.39 -6.24
N GLY A 50 -0.68 5.21 -5.53
CA GLY A 50 -1.23 6.46 -6.06
C GLY A 50 -0.15 7.44 -6.51
N THR A 51 0.93 7.61 -5.72
CA THR A 51 2.03 8.50 -6.07
C THR A 51 2.78 8.04 -7.31
N ILE A 52 3.17 6.76 -7.39
CA ILE A 52 3.86 6.22 -8.58
C ILE A 52 2.96 6.26 -9.82
N PHE A 53 1.65 6.03 -9.65
CA PHE A 53 0.67 6.06 -10.73
C PHE A 53 0.58 7.44 -11.39
N VAL A 54 0.73 8.51 -10.60
CA VAL A 54 0.75 9.89 -11.06
C VAL A 54 2.12 10.27 -11.65
N GLU A 55 3.20 9.92 -10.98
CA GLU A 55 4.57 10.20 -11.43
C GLU A 55 4.85 9.57 -12.80
N LYS A 56 4.38 8.34 -13.04
CA LYS A 56 4.48 7.67 -14.36
C LYS A 56 3.69 8.36 -15.47
N ARG A 57 2.79 9.30 -15.15
CA ARG A 57 2.04 10.14 -16.11
C ARG A 57 2.63 11.54 -16.30
N GLY A 58 3.78 11.83 -15.68
CA GLY A 58 4.55 13.05 -15.92
C GLY A 58 4.29 14.19 -14.93
N LEU A 59 3.53 13.96 -13.86
CA LEU A 59 3.46 14.89 -12.73
C LEU A 59 4.45 14.45 -11.66
N ASP A 60 5.56 15.17 -11.57
CA ASP A 60 6.61 14.94 -10.58
C ASP A 60 6.37 15.80 -9.34
N PHE A 61 6.25 15.14 -8.19
CA PHE A 61 6.05 15.79 -6.91
C PHE A 61 7.39 16.30 -6.37
N ASP A 62 7.38 17.51 -5.81
CA ASP A 62 8.47 17.91 -4.91
C ASP A 62 8.61 16.89 -3.77
N PHE A 63 9.78 16.25 -3.68
CA PHE A 63 10.01 15.10 -2.81
C PHE A 63 9.80 15.43 -1.34
N ASP A 64 10.36 16.55 -0.88
CA ASP A 64 10.27 17.01 0.51
C ASP A 64 8.82 17.35 0.88
N LEU A 65 8.11 18.04 -0.03
CA LEU A 65 6.69 18.35 0.16
C LEU A 65 5.85 17.06 0.23
N LYS A 66 6.08 16.11 -0.69
CA LYS A 66 5.38 14.82 -0.74
C LYS A 66 5.55 14.06 0.57
N LEU A 67 6.78 13.84 1.01
CA LEU A 67 7.06 13.09 2.23
C LEU A 67 6.48 13.77 3.46
N LYS A 68 6.63 15.10 3.60
CA LYS A 68 6.05 15.84 4.71
C LYS A 68 4.52 15.72 4.77
N LYS A 69 3.84 15.74 3.62
CA LYS A 69 2.38 15.59 3.53
C LYS A 69 1.95 14.17 3.87
N ILE A 70 2.67 13.17 3.35
CA ILE A 70 2.43 11.75 3.65
C ILE A 70 2.62 11.49 5.14
N ASP A 71 3.73 11.92 5.73
CA ASP A 71 4.03 11.76 7.14
C ASP A 71 2.94 12.38 8.05
N SER A 72 2.55 13.62 7.76
CA SER A 72 1.49 14.31 8.50
C SER A 72 0.14 13.61 8.36
N PHE A 73 -0.17 13.08 7.17
CA PHE A 73 -1.41 12.35 6.92
C PHE A 73 -1.42 11.01 7.64
N LEU A 74 -0.35 10.22 7.50
CA LEU A 74 -0.20 8.93 8.15
C LEU A 74 -0.24 9.06 9.67
N THR A 75 0.40 10.09 10.24
CA THR A 75 0.32 10.37 11.68
C THR A 75 -1.13 10.55 12.15
N GLN A 76 -1.92 11.36 11.43
CA GLN A 76 -3.34 11.56 11.77
C GLN A 76 -4.16 10.27 11.66
N ILE A 77 -3.87 9.40 10.69
CA ILE A 77 -4.60 8.14 10.55
C ILE A 77 -4.17 7.13 11.61
N ALA A 78 -2.88 7.04 11.93
CA ALA A 78 -2.38 6.22 13.02
C ALA A 78 -3.04 6.59 14.37
N GLU A 79 -3.18 7.89 14.66
CA GLU A 79 -3.90 8.36 15.85
C GLU A 79 -5.36 7.89 15.87
N LYS A 80 -6.07 8.03 14.73
CA LYS A 80 -7.47 7.57 14.58
C LYS A 80 -7.62 6.06 14.73
N LEU A 81 -6.61 5.32 14.31
CA LEU A 81 -6.54 3.86 14.42
C LEU A 81 -5.97 3.39 15.77
N HIS A 82 -5.66 4.33 16.68
CA HIS A 82 -5.06 4.06 17.99
C HIS A 82 -3.73 3.29 17.91
N LEU A 83 -2.93 3.60 16.89
CA LEU A 83 -1.61 3.02 16.65
C LEU A 83 -0.50 3.89 17.26
N PRO A 84 0.66 3.32 17.61
CA PRO A 84 1.80 4.09 18.09
C PRO A 84 2.28 5.11 17.05
N THR A 85 2.53 6.36 17.46
CA THR A 85 2.96 7.46 16.57
C THR A 85 4.36 8.01 16.87
N ASN A 86 5.11 7.34 17.76
CA ASN A 86 6.42 7.81 18.21
C ASN A 86 7.46 7.68 17.09
N GLY A 87 7.73 8.77 16.36
CA GLY A 87 8.87 8.85 15.43
C GLY A 87 8.57 9.26 13.99
N GLY A 88 7.31 9.61 13.68
CA GLY A 88 6.89 9.85 12.29
C GLY A 88 6.83 8.55 11.47
N PHE A 89 6.17 8.61 10.33
CA PHE A 89 5.96 7.48 9.43
C PHE A 89 6.77 7.59 8.12
N GLU A 90 7.48 8.69 7.90
CA GLU A 90 8.34 8.87 6.71
C GLU A 90 9.32 7.71 6.51
N ALA A 91 10.10 7.36 7.53
CA ALA A 91 11.11 6.30 7.43
C ALA A 91 10.47 4.91 7.20
N LEU A 92 9.35 4.63 7.86
CA LEU A 92 8.61 3.39 7.65
C LEU A 92 8.07 3.32 6.22
N TYR A 93 7.47 4.40 5.74
CA TYR A 93 6.89 4.49 4.40
C TYR A 93 7.95 4.24 3.32
N LEU A 94 9.12 4.88 3.43
CA LEU A 94 10.24 4.67 2.49
C LEU A 94 10.78 3.24 2.56
N LEU A 95 10.88 2.65 3.75
CA LEU A 95 11.36 1.29 3.93
C LEU A 95 10.40 0.26 3.31
N ARG A 96 9.08 0.46 3.46
CA ARG A 96 8.06 -0.44 2.92
C ARG A 96 8.03 -0.45 1.38
N GLN A 97 8.32 0.69 0.76
CA GLN A 97 8.29 0.86 -0.69
C GLN A 97 9.09 -0.21 -1.44
N GLU A 98 10.30 -0.56 -0.99
CA GLU A 98 11.14 -1.54 -1.68
C GLU A 98 10.48 -2.92 -1.78
N GLY A 99 9.79 -3.34 -0.71
CA GLY A 99 9.06 -4.60 -0.67
C GLY A 99 7.83 -4.60 -1.58
N TRP A 100 7.11 -3.47 -1.63
CA TRP A 100 5.97 -3.31 -2.52
C TRP A 100 6.35 -3.27 -4.00
N ASP A 101 7.46 -2.59 -4.33
CA ASP A 101 8.03 -2.58 -5.69
C ASP A 101 8.34 -4.01 -6.16
N TYR A 102 8.95 -4.82 -5.29
CA TYR A 102 9.26 -6.22 -5.58
C TYR A 102 7.98 -7.05 -5.81
N ASP A 103 7.00 -6.95 -4.92
CA ASP A 103 5.74 -7.69 -5.05
C ASP A 103 4.98 -7.30 -6.33
N LEU A 104 4.86 -6.01 -6.64
CA LEU A 104 4.19 -5.55 -7.86
C LEU A 104 4.91 -5.99 -9.13
N TYR A 105 6.24 -5.89 -9.17
CA TYR A 105 7.04 -6.37 -10.29
C TYR A 105 6.73 -7.85 -10.56
N HIS A 106 6.71 -8.68 -9.53
CA HIS A 106 6.47 -10.10 -9.68
C HIS A 106 5.00 -10.42 -10.02
N LEU A 107 4.04 -9.67 -9.48
CA LEU A 107 2.63 -9.81 -9.83
C LEU A 107 2.40 -9.55 -11.33
N LEU A 108 3.02 -8.51 -11.89
CA LEU A 108 2.92 -8.15 -13.32
C LEU A 108 3.50 -9.21 -14.25
N HIS A 109 4.51 -9.95 -13.79
CA HIS A 109 5.16 -11.01 -14.55
C HIS A 109 4.65 -12.42 -14.16
N SER A 110 3.59 -12.48 -13.36
CA SER A 110 3.02 -13.75 -12.90
C SER A 110 2.10 -14.39 -13.94
N ASP A 111 2.14 -15.71 -14.02
CA ASP A 111 1.18 -16.56 -14.75
C ASP A 111 0.27 -17.27 -13.74
N TYR A 112 -0.40 -16.48 -12.89
CA TYR A 112 -1.40 -16.98 -11.93
C TYR A 112 -2.75 -17.21 -12.63
N PRO A 113 -3.49 -18.31 -12.34
CA PRO A 113 -3.26 -19.32 -11.29
C PRO A 113 -2.32 -20.47 -11.66
N ARG A 114 -1.82 -20.52 -12.90
CA ARG A 114 -1.11 -21.69 -13.44
C ARG A 114 0.18 -22.00 -12.67
N THR A 115 0.94 -20.99 -12.28
CA THR A 115 2.23 -21.20 -11.61
C THR A 115 2.16 -21.19 -10.09
N LYS A 116 1.08 -20.69 -9.47
CA LYS A 116 0.95 -20.48 -8.00
C LYS A 116 2.14 -19.74 -7.33
N GLN A 117 3.04 -19.12 -8.12
CA GLN A 117 4.34 -18.66 -7.64
C GLN A 117 4.31 -17.29 -6.92
N TYR A 118 3.22 -16.52 -7.06
CA TYR A 118 3.23 -15.08 -6.81
C TYR A 118 2.06 -14.58 -5.97
N ILE A 119 2.00 -15.08 -4.74
CA ILE A 119 1.31 -14.40 -3.66
C ILE A 119 2.12 -13.15 -3.37
N SER A 120 1.52 -11.97 -3.24
CA SER A 120 2.23 -10.76 -2.83
C SER A 120 2.70 -10.96 -1.39
N ARG A 121 3.92 -11.46 -1.26
CA ARG A 121 4.45 -12.10 -0.06
C ARG A 121 4.71 -11.05 1.01
N TYR A 122 5.39 -9.99 0.60
CA TYR A 122 5.68 -8.86 1.46
C TYR A 122 4.39 -8.19 1.91
N LEU A 123 3.46 -7.95 0.97
CA LEU A 123 2.16 -7.35 1.25
C LEU A 123 1.32 -8.21 2.21
N TYR A 124 1.26 -9.53 2.03
CA TYR A 124 0.54 -10.40 2.95
C TYR A 124 1.12 -10.33 4.37
N LEU A 125 2.45 -10.39 4.51
CA LEU A 125 3.10 -10.26 5.81
C LEU A 125 2.83 -8.89 6.45
N CYS A 126 2.93 -7.81 5.67
CA CYS A 126 2.77 -6.45 6.19
C CYS A 126 1.31 -6.04 6.36
N ILE A 127 0.34 -6.68 5.72
CA ILE A 127 -1.08 -6.28 5.82
C ILE A 127 -1.85 -7.23 6.74
N VAL A 128 -1.53 -8.52 6.71
CA VAL A 128 -2.35 -9.54 7.38
C VAL A 128 -1.64 -10.11 8.60
N VAL A 129 -0.40 -10.58 8.45
CA VAL A 129 0.24 -11.41 9.48
C VAL A 129 0.92 -10.58 10.56
N GLU A 130 1.86 -9.72 10.18
CA GLU A 130 2.78 -9.02 11.09
C GLU A 130 2.95 -7.54 10.67
N PRO A 131 1.86 -6.75 10.66
CA PRO A 131 1.78 -5.40 10.08
C PRO A 131 2.62 -4.30 10.75
N PHE A 132 3.40 -4.60 11.77
CA PHE A 132 4.31 -3.63 12.41
C PHE A 132 5.77 -4.07 12.42
N MET A 133 6.04 -5.25 11.89
CA MET A 133 7.37 -5.81 11.91
C MET A 133 8.10 -5.41 10.63
N LEU A 134 9.37 -5.06 10.79
CA LEU A 134 10.26 -4.76 9.69
C LEU A 134 10.84 -6.07 9.17
N TYR A 135 10.71 -6.28 7.87
CA TYR A 135 11.22 -7.46 7.18
C TYR A 135 12.00 -7.03 5.96
N ASP A 136 13.12 -7.71 5.70
CA ASP A 136 13.70 -7.75 4.37
C ASP A 136 13.01 -8.84 3.52
N MET A 137 13.30 -8.84 2.21
CA MET A 137 12.70 -9.81 1.29
C MET A 137 13.07 -11.27 1.58
N GLY A 138 14.30 -11.52 2.05
CA GLY A 138 14.77 -12.86 2.39
C GLY A 138 14.03 -13.41 3.61
N GLU A 139 13.87 -12.59 4.64
CA GLU A 139 13.08 -12.92 5.83
C GLU A 139 11.60 -13.12 5.46
N CYS A 140 11.05 -12.32 4.56
CA CYS A 140 9.66 -12.52 4.09
C CYS A 140 9.45 -13.93 3.52
N PHE A 141 10.36 -14.40 2.67
CA PHE A 141 10.28 -15.74 2.10
C PHE A 141 10.36 -16.83 3.16
N TYR A 142 11.30 -16.70 4.09
CA TYR A 142 11.46 -17.66 5.18
C TYR A 142 10.24 -17.69 6.11
N ARG A 143 9.72 -16.52 6.49
CA ARG A 143 8.55 -16.37 7.36
C ARG A 143 7.30 -16.95 6.73
N LEU A 144 7.05 -16.66 5.47
CA LEU A 144 5.94 -17.25 4.74
C LEU A 144 6.07 -18.75 4.63
N ALA A 145 7.24 -19.28 4.26
CA ALA A 145 7.45 -20.72 4.19
C ALA A 145 7.14 -21.40 5.53
N ARG A 146 7.60 -20.81 6.64
CA ARG A 146 7.28 -21.28 7.99
C ARG A 146 5.78 -21.21 8.28
N LEU A 147 5.12 -20.08 7.98
CA LEU A 147 3.68 -19.92 8.18
C LEU A 147 2.86 -20.90 7.33
N TYR A 148 3.30 -21.20 6.11
CA TYR A 148 2.68 -22.24 5.28
C TYR A 148 2.82 -23.61 5.91
N GLU A 149 3.98 -23.94 6.48
CA GLU A 149 4.18 -25.21 7.16
C GLU A 149 3.31 -25.33 8.42
N GLU A 150 3.25 -24.27 9.22
CA GLU A 150 2.43 -24.17 10.43
C GLU A 150 0.92 -24.20 10.09
N ASN A 151 0.53 -23.57 9.00
CA ASN A 151 -0.86 -23.40 8.58
C ASN A 151 -1.16 -24.14 7.26
N LYS A 152 -0.63 -25.35 7.07
CA LYS A 152 -0.72 -26.14 5.82
C LYS A 152 -2.14 -26.34 5.25
N ASN A 153 -3.19 -26.00 6.02
CA ASN A 153 -4.60 -26.08 5.63
C ASN A 153 -5.33 -24.70 5.65
N SER A 154 -4.63 -23.59 5.87
CA SER A 154 -5.20 -22.25 5.79
C SER A 154 -5.28 -21.81 4.33
N ASN A 155 -6.45 -21.29 3.93
CA ASN A 155 -6.65 -20.66 2.63
C ASN A 155 -6.48 -19.12 2.71
N GLU A 156 -6.03 -18.58 3.84
CA GLU A 156 -5.98 -17.13 4.07
C GLU A 156 -5.10 -16.38 3.08
N ASP A 157 -4.02 -17.00 2.61
CA ASP A 157 -3.14 -16.49 1.57
C ASP A 157 -3.88 -16.37 0.22
N ILE A 158 -4.63 -17.39 -0.18
CA ILE A 158 -5.45 -17.40 -1.39
C ILE A 158 -6.56 -16.35 -1.28
N LEU A 159 -7.19 -16.27 -0.11
CA LEU A 159 -8.23 -15.27 0.17
C LEU A 159 -7.66 -13.85 0.11
N PHE A 160 -6.45 -13.64 0.64
CA PHE A 160 -5.79 -12.34 0.58
C PHE A 160 -5.46 -11.97 -0.87
N VAL A 161 -4.91 -12.89 -1.65
CA VAL A 161 -4.60 -12.64 -3.06
C VAL A 161 -5.86 -12.28 -3.85
N GLY A 162 -6.96 -13.00 -3.62
CA GLY A 162 -8.25 -12.69 -4.23
C GLY A 162 -8.73 -11.28 -3.86
N ALA A 163 -8.76 -10.97 -2.57
CA ALA A 163 -9.16 -9.65 -2.07
C ALA A 163 -8.25 -8.52 -2.60
N PHE A 164 -6.94 -8.76 -2.63
CA PHE A 164 -5.94 -7.81 -3.09
C PHE A 164 -6.01 -7.58 -4.60
N TYR A 165 -6.31 -8.60 -5.40
CA TYR A 165 -6.52 -8.45 -6.83
C TYR A 165 -7.71 -7.56 -7.15
N ASP A 166 -8.83 -7.78 -6.46
CA ASP A 166 -10.04 -6.97 -6.59
C ASP A 166 -9.79 -5.53 -6.13
N HIS A 167 -9.10 -5.37 -4.99
CA HIS A 167 -8.70 -4.08 -4.45
C HIS A 167 -7.78 -3.31 -5.38
N HIS A 168 -6.71 -3.91 -5.89
CA HIS A 168 -5.79 -3.27 -6.84
C HIS A 168 -6.52 -2.85 -8.13
N SER A 169 -7.41 -3.71 -8.64
CA SER A 169 -8.25 -3.38 -9.80
C SER A 169 -9.18 -2.19 -9.52
N TRP A 170 -9.75 -2.12 -8.32
CA TRP A 170 -10.56 -0.99 -7.86
C TRP A 170 -9.70 0.29 -7.72
N LEU A 171 -8.54 0.21 -7.09
CA LEU A 171 -7.62 1.32 -6.82
C LEU A 171 -7.20 2.00 -8.13
N VAL A 172 -6.78 1.22 -9.13
CA VAL A 172 -6.42 1.73 -10.47
C VAL A 172 -7.58 2.48 -11.11
N LYS A 173 -8.80 1.93 -11.07
CA LYS A 173 -10.00 2.57 -11.63
C LYS A 173 -10.31 3.87 -10.88
N ARG A 174 -10.21 3.85 -9.56
CA ARG A 174 -10.55 4.97 -8.69
C ARG A 174 -9.57 6.14 -8.85
N LEU A 175 -8.28 5.85 -8.92
CA LEU A 175 -7.24 6.85 -9.20
C LEU A 175 -7.45 7.51 -10.57
N ARG A 176 -7.79 6.75 -11.63
CA ARG A 176 -8.15 7.35 -12.94
C ARG A 176 -9.31 8.33 -12.80
N GLN A 177 -10.39 7.93 -12.12
CA GLN A 177 -11.57 8.78 -11.96
C GLN A 177 -11.31 10.05 -11.15
N GLN A 178 -10.49 9.97 -10.09
CA GLN A 178 -10.26 11.13 -9.23
C GLN A 178 -9.17 12.05 -9.78
N ILE A 179 -8.19 11.52 -10.51
CA ILE A 179 -7.00 12.26 -10.93
C ILE A 179 -7.09 12.72 -12.39
N ASP A 180 -7.71 11.96 -13.30
CA ASP A 180 -7.90 12.40 -14.70
C ASP A 180 -9.06 13.42 -14.84
N HIS A 181 -9.81 13.69 -13.76
CA HIS A 181 -10.93 14.63 -13.72
C HIS A 181 -10.74 15.78 -12.72
N SER A 182 -9.56 15.92 -12.11
CA SER A 182 -9.18 17.08 -11.29
C SER A 182 -8.29 18.06 -12.03
#